data_AF-A0A3A0DPM9-F1
#
_entry.id   AF-A0A3A0DPM9-F1
#
_cell.length_a   1.000
_cell.length_b   1.000
_cell.length_c   1.000
_cell.angle_alpha   90.00
_cell.angle_beta   90.00
_cell.angle_gamma   90.00
#
_symmetry.space_group_name_H-M   'P 1'
#
loop_
_entity.id
_entity.type
_entity.pdbx_description
1 polymer ?
#
loop_
_entity_poly.entity_id
_entity_poly.type
_entity_poly.pdbx_seq_one_letter_code
_entity_poly.pdbx_strand_id
1 'polypeptide(L)' 'MNLKQIFKPPIIQEWTSLLREKGLKAFVREKGWKVVAAVFMFYLIRDSIMYILIPVLITQGFICGN' A
#
# COMPACT_ATOMS: atom_id res chain seq x y z
N MET A 1 -19.99 -3.83 18.45
CA MET A 1 -19.29 -4.02 17.16
C MET A 1 -17.94 -4.68 17.42
N ASN A 2 -17.61 -5.74 16.69
CA ASN A 2 -16.39 -6.52 16.93
C ASN A 2 -15.19 -5.81 16.28
N LEU A 3 -14.17 -5.41 17.07
CA LEU A 3 -12.99 -4.69 16.59
C LEU A 3 -12.26 -5.43 15.45
N LYS A 4 -12.35 -6.76 15.40
CA LYS A 4 -11.73 -7.58 14.33
C LYS A 4 -12.37 -7.35 12.96
N GLN A 5 -13.63 -6.92 12.90
CA GLN A 5 -14.32 -6.66 11.64
C GLN A 5 -13.95 -5.30 11.02
N ILE A 6 -13.53 -4.33 11.85
CA ILE A 6 -13.06 -3.02 11.37
C ILE A 6 -11.70 -3.15 10.69
N PHE A 7 -10.80 -3.96 11.25
CA PHE A 7 -9.44 -4.14 10.71
C PHE A 7 -9.36 -5.09 9.50
N LYS A 8 -10.43 -5.81 9.17
CA LYS A 8 -10.49 -6.71 8.02
C LYS A 8 -11.75 -6.45 7.19
N PRO A 9 -11.77 -5.39 6.37
CA PRO A 9 -12.85 -5.18 5.42
C PRO A 9 -13.01 -6.40 4.49
N PRO A 10 -14.26 -6.69 4.04
CA PRO A 10 -14.57 -7.90 3.27
C PRO A 10 -13.77 -7.99 1.97
N ILE A 11 -13.38 -6.84 1.40
CA ILE A 11 -12.55 -6.74 0.20
C ILE A 11 -11.18 -7.38 0.43
N ILE A 12 -10.52 -7.09 1.55
CA ILE A 12 -9.18 -7.64 1.82
C ILE A 12 -9.25 -9.15 2.05
N GLN A 13 -10.33 -9.62 2.69
CA GLN A 13 -10.56 -11.05 2.90
C GLN A 13 -10.75 -11.80 1.58
N GLU A 14 -11.56 -11.26 0.66
CA GLU A 14 -11.75 -11.83 -0.69
C GLU A 14 -10.42 -11.92 -1.45
N TRP A 15 -9.56 -10.91 -1.33
CA TRP A 15 -8.28 -10.89 -2.03
C TRP A 15 -7.30 -11.90 -1.44
N THR A 16 -7.27 -12.04 -0.11
CA THR A 16 -6.42 -13.04 0.56
C THR A 16 -6.89 -14.46 0.33
N SER A 17 -8.21 -14.71 0.29
CA SER A 17 -8.74 -16.03 -0.05
C SER A 17 -8.45 -16.41 -1.50
N LEU A 18 -8.65 -15.50 -2.46
CA LEU A 18 -8.31 -15.72 -3.88
C LEU A 18 -6.83 -16.04 -4.09
N LEU A 19 -5.94 -15.31 -3.41
CA LEU A 19 -4.49 -15.58 -3.43
C LEU A 19 -4.15 -16.96 -2.84
N ARG A 20 -4.85 -17.36 -1.78
CA ARG A 20 -4.60 -18.63 -1.08
C ARG A 20 -5.15 -19.85 -1.81
N GLU A 21 -6.31 -19.72 -2.46
CA GLU A 21 -6.95 -20.84 -3.17
C GLU A 21 -6.46 -21.01 -4.60
N LYS A 22 -6.36 -19.92 -5.37
CA LYS A 22 -6.04 -19.98 -6.80
C LYS A 22 -4.60 -19.53 -7.12
N GLY A 23 -3.86 -19.06 -6.12
CA GLY A 23 -2.48 -18.61 -6.27
C GLY A 23 -2.32 -17.26 -6.97
N LEU A 24 -1.07 -16.77 -7.00
CA LEU A 24 -0.66 -15.51 -7.63
C LEU A 24 -1.11 -15.38 -9.09
N LYS A 25 -1.09 -16.49 -9.86
CA LYS A 25 -1.43 -16.49 -11.28
C LYS A 25 -2.89 -16.13 -11.55
N ALA A 26 -3.82 -16.67 -10.76
CA ALA A 26 -5.24 -16.35 -10.90
C ALA A 26 -5.57 -14.96 -10.35
N PHE A 27 -4.89 -14.54 -9.28
CA PHE A 27 -5.04 -13.21 -8.71
C PHE A 27 -4.65 -12.10 -9.70
N VAL A 28 -3.51 -12.25 -10.39
CA VAL A 28 -3.10 -11.32 -11.47
C VAL A 28 -4.04 -11.41 -12.68
N ARG A 29 -4.59 -12.59 -12.99
CA ARG A 29 -5.56 -12.72 -14.09
C ARG A 29 -6.90 -12.06 -13.80
N GLU A 30 -7.43 -12.17 -12.58
CA GLU A 30 -8.71 -11.60 -12.18
C GLU A 30 -8.62 -10.12 -11.75
N LYS A 31 -7.51 -9.70 -11.13
CA LYS A 31 -7.35 -8.36 -10.57
C LYS A 31 -6.17 -7.59 -11.18
N GLY A 32 -5.55 -8.07 -12.26
CA GLY A 32 -4.29 -7.54 -12.80
C GLY A 32 -4.22 -6.02 -12.93
N TRP A 33 -5.26 -5.39 -13.49
CA TRP A 33 -5.32 -3.92 -13.58
C TRP A 33 -5.34 -3.23 -12.20
N LYS A 34 -6.02 -3.84 -11.22
CA LYS A 34 -6.04 -3.34 -9.83
C LYS A 34 -4.69 -3.51 -9.14
N VAL A 35 -3.92 -4.54 -9.47
CA VAL A 35 -2.55 -4.72 -8.97
C VAL A 35 -1.65 -3.62 -9.54
N VAL A 36 -1.75 -3.35 -10.83
CA VAL A 36 -1.02 -2.24 -11.49
C VAL A 36 -1.40 -0.91 -10.86
N ALA A 37 -2.70 -0.64 -10.68
CA ALA A 37 -3.18 0.57 -10.03
C ALA A 37 -2.68 0.69 -8.58
N ALA A 38 -2.66 -0.41 -7.82
CA ALA A 38 -2.14 -0.41 -6.45
C ALA A 38 -0.63 -0.15 -6.40
N VAL A 39 0.16 -0.76 -7.29
CA VAL A 39 1.61 -0.52 -7.40
C VAL A 39 1.88 0.93 -7.84
N PHE A 40 1.13 1.43 -8.81
CA PHE A 40 1.23 2.81 -9.28
C PHE A 40 0.88 3.81 -8.16
N MET A 41 -0.23 3.59 -7.44
CA MET A 41 -0.62 4.42 -6.29
C MET A 41 0.44 4.37 -5.19
N PHE A 42 0.99 3.19 -4.88
CA PHE A 42 2.07 3.05 -3.92
C PHE A 42 3.30 3.86 -4.31
N TYR A 43 3.68 3.84 -5.59
CA TYR A 43 4.80 4.65 -6.10
C TYR A 43 4.51 6.15 -6.05
N LEU A 44 3.30 6.59 -6.40
CA LEU A 44 2.89 8.00 -6.29
C LEU A 44 2.96 8.51 -4.85
N ILE A 45 2.46 7.72 -3.90
CA ILE A 45 2.49 8.06 -2.48
C ILE A 45 3.93 8.08 -1.99
N ARG A 46 4.75 7.08 -2.34
CA ARG A 46 6.18 7.05 -1.98
C ARG A 46 6.92 8.27 -2.49
N ASP A 47 6.73 8.63 -3.76
CA ASP A 47 7.39 9.76 -4.40
C ASP A 47 6.99 11.06 -3.69
N SER A 48 5.68 11.28 -3.51
CA SER A 48 5.14 12.42 -2.77
C SER A 48 5.65 12.49 -1.32
N ILE A 49 5.67 11.36 -0.61
CA ILE A 49 6.18 11.28 0.76
C ILE A 49 7.65 11.62 0.79
N MET A 50 8.47 11.15 -0.15
CA MET A 50 9.91 11.47 -0.19
C MET A 50 10.14 12.98 -0.29
N TYR A 51 9.39 13.67 -1.16
CA TYR A 51 9.49 15.11 -1.33
C TYR A 51 8.95 15.92 -0.16
N ILE A 52 8.09 15.35 0.68
CA ILE A 52 7.64 16.00 1.92
C ILE A 52 8.59 15.67 3.07
N LEU A 53 9.03 14.42 3.16
CA LEU A 53 9.85 13.89 4.23
C LEU A 53 11.26 14.49 4.21
N ILE A 54 11.91 14.59 3.04
CA ILE A 54 13.27 15.14 2.95
C ILE A 54 13.31 16.60 3.44
N PRO A 55 12.48 17.55 2.94
CA PRO A 55 12.50 18.93 3.43
C PRO A 55 12.15 19.03 4.91
N VAL A 56 11.20 18.25 5.40
CA VAL A 56 10.86 18.22 6.83
C VAL A 56 12.07 17.79 7.65
N LEU A 57 12.76 16.71 7.27
CA LEU A 57 13.97 16.25 7.95
C LEU A 57 15.11 17.29 7.89
N ILE A 58 15.24 18.02 6.78
CA ILE A 58 16.20 19.12 6.64
C ILE A 58 15.84 20.29 7.57
N THR A 59 14.58 20.75 7.57
CA THR A 59 14.13 21.87 8.43
C THR A 59 14.18 21.54 9.92
N GLN A 60 14.04 20.26 10.28
CA GLN A 60 14.16 19.77 11.65
C GLN A 60 15.62 19.51 12.08
N GLY A 61 16.61 19.76 11.22
CA GLY A 61 18.03 19.66 11.54
C GLY A 61 18.59 18.23 11.57
N PHE A 62 17.82 17.23 11.15
CA PHE A 62 18.27 15.83 11.16
C PHE A 62 19.34 15.52 10.10
N ILE A 63 19.42 16.30 9.02
CA ILE A 63 20.31 16.02 7.86
C ILE A 63 21.35 17.13 7.62
N CYS A 64 21.07 18.38 7.98
CA CYS A 64 22.07 19.46 8.02
C CYS A 64 22.20 19.96 9.45
N GLY A 65 23.32 19.61 10.08
CA GLY A 65 23.57 19.86 11.49
C GLY A 65 23.64 21.33 11.86
N ASN A 66 23.06 21.63 13.02
CA ASN A 66 23.57 22.59 13.99
C ASN A 66 23.38 22.00 15.38
#